data_AF-A0A1X7VK98-F1
#
_entry.id   AF-A0A1X7VK98-F1
#
_cell.length_a   1.000
_cell.length_b   1.000
_cell.length_c   1.000
_cell.angle_alpha   90.00
_cell.angle_beta   90.00
_cell.angle_gamma   90.00
#
_symmetry.space_group_name_H-M   'P 1'
#
loop_
_entity.id
_entity.type
_entity.pdbx_description
1 polymer ?
#
loop_
_entity_poly.entity_id
_entity_poly.type
_entity_poly.pdbx_seq_one_letter_code
_entity_poly.pdbx_strand_id
1 'polypeptide(L)'
;MKTYYRMKSSRQLRLDNIKLLRMFISGVGGTGTSFLIVAIKCLVGDIWHPKSGEIMCAIVAPTGIAAFNVGRLTVHRLFQLPIEHEGRTVGYWV
;
A
#
# COMPACT_ATOMS: atom_id res chain seq x y z
N MET A 1 -19.01 -0.03 -21.27
CA MET A 1 -18.93 1.42 -21.03
C MET A 1 -17.53 1.72 -20.50
N LYS A 2 -16.63 2.27 -21.33
CA LYS A 2 -15.21 2.49 -21.02
C LYS A 2 -15.04 3.90 -20.45
N THR A 3 -14.61 4.03 -19.21
CA THR A 3 -14.26 5.33 -18.61
C THR A 3 -12.74 5.48 -18.65
N TYR A 4 -12.23 6.33 -19.54
CA TYR A 4 -10.82 6.73 -19.53
C TYR A 4 -10.65 7.92 -18.59
N TYR A 5 -9.83 7.79 -17.55
CA TYR A 5 -9.40 8.93 -16.73
C TYR A 5 -8.19 9.60 -17.39
N ARG A 6 -8.37 10.84 -17.84
CA ARG A 6 -7.28 11.70 -18.37
C ARG A 6 -6.63 12.44 -17.21
N MET A 7 -5.41 12.05 -16.86
CA MET A 7 -4.60 12.74 -15.84
C MET A 7 -3.93 13.97 -16.48
N LYS A 8 -4.32 15.18 -16.06
CA LYS A 8 -3.61 16.43 -16.44
C LYS A 8 -2.38 16.56 -15.54
N SER A 9 -1.20 16.60 -16.16
CA SER A 9 0.06 16.93 -15.49
C SER A 9 0.12 18.43 -15.21
N SER A 10 0.11 18.78 -13.93
CA SER A 10 0.34 20.15 -13.45
C SER A 10 1.61 20.13 -12.62
N ARG A 11 2.63 20.81 -13.12
CA ARG A 11 3.94 20.99 -12.48
C ARG A 11 3.71 21.61 -11.09
N GLN A 12 4.30 20.99 -10.07
CA GLN A 12 4.33 21.42 -8.65
C GLN A 12 2.96 21.59 -7.96
N LEU A 13 2.44 20.48 -7.44
CA LEU A 13 1.35 20.49 -6.45
C LEU A 13 1.92 20.93 -5.10
N ARG A 14 1.62 22.16 -4.67
CA ARG A 14 1.79 22.54 -3.26
C ARG A 14 0.87 21.66 -2.41
N LEU A 15 1.45 20.96 -1.43
CA LEU A 15 0.78 19.94 -0.61
C LEU A 15 -0.22 20.50 0.40
N ASP A 16 -0.28 21.83 0.53
CA ASP A 16 -0.93 22.55 1.62
C ASP A 16 -2.47 22.41 1.64
N ASN A 17 -3.08 21.82 0.60
CA ASN A 17 -4.53 21.62 0.47
C ASN A 17 -4.92 20.26 -0.17
N ILE A 18 -4.10 19.22 -0.02
CA ILE A 18 -4.47 17.90 -0.56
C ILE A 18 -5.48 17.24 0.38
N LYS A 19 -6.73 17.11 -0.09
CA LYS A 19 -7.75 16.28 0.57
C LYS A 19 -7.25 14.83 0.60
N LEU A 20 -7.23 14.21 1.79
CA LEU A 20 -6.86 12.81 1.95
C LEU A 20 -7.69 11.92 1.03
N LEU A 21 -7.02 11.17 0.16
CA LEU A 21 -7.66 10.18 -0.71
C LEU A 21 -7.77 8.85 0.04
N ARG A 22 -8.99 8.43 0.36
CA ARG A 22 -9.30 7.07 0.84
C ARG A 22 -10.10 6.35 -0.23
N MET A 23 -9.47 5.37 -0.89
CA MET A 23 -10.07 4.64 -2.00
C MET A 23 -10.00 3.14 -1.76
N PHE A 24 -11.09 2.44 -2.03
CA PHE A 24 -11.14 0.99 -2.06
C PHE A 24 -11.30 0.54 -3.51
N ILE A 25 -10.36 -0.29 -3.97
CA ILE A 25 -10.38 -0.86 -5.32
C ILE A 25 -10.62 -2.37 -5.17
N SER A 26 -11.76 -2.84 -5.68
CA SER A 26 -12.12 -4.26 -5.71
C SER A 26 -12.01 -4.84 -7.12
N GLY A 27 -11.74 -6.14 -7.21
CA GLY A 27 -11.76 -6.90 -8.45
C GLY A 27 -11.73 -8.39 -8.13
N VAL A 28 -12.20 -9.22 -9.06
CA VAL A 28 -12.15 -10.69 -8.93
C VAL A 28 -10.68 -11.15 -8.99
N GLY A 29 -10.36 -12.30 -8.39
CA GLY A 29 -9.04 -12.91 -8.49
C GLY A 29 -8.53 -12.97 -9.94
N GLY A 30 -7.27 -12.62 -10.17
CA GLY A 30 -6.67 -12.57 -11.50
C GLY A 30 -6.91 -11.29 -12.30
N THR A 31 -7.68 -10.32 -11.79
CA THR A 31 -7.91 -9.01 -12.46
C THR A 31 -6.68 -8.08 -12.46
N GLY A 32 -5.58 -8.48 -11.80
CA GLY A 32 -4.35 -7.68 -11.75
C GLY A 32 -4.32 -6.60 -10.66
N THR A 33 -5.15 -6.71 -9.62
CA THR A 33 -5.14 -5.76 -8.48
C THR A 33 -3.76 -5.65 -7.82
N SER A 34 -3.05 -6.77 -7.63
CA SER A 34 -1.67 -6.76 -7.09
C SER A 34 -0.70 -6.02 -8.02
N PHE A 35 -0.84 -6.19 -9.34
CA PHE A 35 -0.06 -5.47 -10.33
C PHE A 35 -0.34 -3.96 -10.27
N LEU A 36 -1.61 -3.57 -10.10
CA LEU A 36 -2.00 -2.17 -9.93
C LEU A 36 -1.37 -1.53 -8.69
N ILE A 37 -1.25 -2.25 -7.57
CA ILE A 37 -0.56 -1.76 -6.36
C ILE A 37 0.90 -1.42 -6.67
N VAL A 38 1.59 -2.29 -7.43
CA VAL A 38 2.98 -2.05 -7.84
C VAL A 38 3.08 -0.83 -8.75
N ALA A 39 2.17 -0.70 -9.72
CA ALA A 39 2.14 0.45 -10.64
C ALA A 39 1.90 1.78 -9.91
N ILE A 40 0.96 1.82 -8.96
CA ILE A 40 0.70 3.01 -8.13
C ILE A 40 1.94 3.39 -7.32
N LYS A 41 2.63 2.41 -6.73
CA LYS A 41 3.87 2.66 -5.98
C LYS A 41 4.96 3.26 -6.87
N CYS A 42 5.15 2.74 -8.08
CA CYS A 42 6.11 3.34 -9.03
C CYS A 42 5.74 4.80 -9.31
N LEU A 43 4.48 5.08 -9.62
CA LEU A 43 4.00 6.44 -9.87
C LEU A 43 4.20 7.38 -8.66
N VAL A 44 3.96 6.91 -7.43
CA VAL A 44 4.23 7.71 -6.22
C VAL A 44 5.72 8.02 -6.10
N GLY A 45 6.59 7.04 -6.36
CA GLY A 45 8.04 7.24 -6.36
C GLY A 45 8.48 8.29 -7.40
N ASP A 46 7.91 8.22 -8.59
CA ASP A 46 8.21 9.14 -9.70
C ASP A 46 7.72 10.57 -9.42
N ILE A 47 6.60 10.74 -8.71
CA ILE A 47 6.08 12.09 -8.40
C ILE A 47 6.84 12.73 -7.23
N TRP A 48 7.16 11.96 -6.20
CA TRP A 48 7.71 12.50 -4.96
C TRP A 48 9.24 12.54 -4.88
N HIS A 49 9.94 11.73 -5.69
CA HIS A 49 11.41 11.66 -5.71
C HIS A 49 12.05 11.63 -4.29
N PRO A 50 11.76 10.59 -3.47
CA PRO A 50 12.33 10.51 -2.13
C PRO A 50 13.85 10.56 -2.11
N LYS A 51 14.38 11.13 -1.04
CA LYS A 51 15.81 10.98 -0.73
C LYS A 51 16.11 9.52 -0.38
N SER A 52 17.37 9.13 -0.55
CA SER A 52 17.82 7.79 -0.18
C SER A 52 17.47 7.48 1.29
N GLY A 53 16.79 6.36 1.52
CA GLY A 53 16.33 5.93 2.85
C GLY A 53 14.96 6.44 3.29
N GLU A 54 14.33 7.35 2.54
CA GLU A 54 13.01 7.89 2.89
C GLU A 54 11.87 6.98 2.38
N ILE A 55 10.93 6.65 3.26
CA ILE A 55 9.77 5.82 2.92
C ILE A 55 8.59 6.73 2.52
N MET A 56 8.33 6.87 1.23
CA MET A 56 7.17 7.64 0.73
C MET A 56 5.87 6.84 0.66
N CYS A 57 5.99 5.53 0.47
CA CYS A 57 4.85 4.66 0.24
C CYS A 57 5.05 3.33 0.98
N ALA A 58 4.23 3.12 2.01
CA ALA A 58 4.10 1.83 2.66
C ALA A 58 3.08 0.98 1.89
N ILE A 59 3.50 -0.19 1.42
CA ILE A 59 2.60 -1.22 0.91
C ILE A 59 2.58 -2.33 1.94
N VAL A 60 1.39 -2.73 2.34
CA VAL A 60 1.17 -3.80 3.31
C VAL A 60 0.03 -4.70 2.88
N ALA A 61 0.09 -5.95 3.33
CA ALA A 61 -0.99 -6.92 3.15
C ALA A 61 -1.29 -7.63 4.48
N PRO A 62 -2.47 -8.22 4.65
CA PRO A 62 -2.84 -8.88 5.91
C PRO A 62 -2.09 -10.19 6.15
N THR A 63 -1.79 -10.96 5.10
CA THR A 63 -1.12 -12.27 5.21
C THR A 63 0.29 -12.26 4.60
N GLY A 64 1.14 -13.18 5.06
CA GLY A 64 2.51 -13.32 4.56
C GLY A 64 2.58 -13.57 3.05
N ILE A 65 1.72 -14.46 2.53
CA ILE A 65 1.71 -14.78 1.09
C ILE A 65 1.26 -13.59 0.23
N ALA A 66 0.28 -12.82 0.68
CA ALA A 66 -0.17 -11.63 -0.04
C ALA A 66 0.89 -10.52 -0.02
N ALA A 67 1.58 -10.35 1.12
CA ALA A 67 2.68 -9.40 1.26
C ALA A 67 3.86 -9.80 0.35
N PHE A 68 4.18 -11.09 0.29
CA PHE A 68 5.19 -11.64 -0.60
C PHE A 68 4.89 -11.34 -2.08
N ASN A 69 3.63 -11.51 -2.51
CA ASN A 69 3.23 -11.27 -3.90
C ASN A 69 3.38 -9.81 -4.37
N VAL A 70 3.39 -8.84 -3.45
CA VAL A 70 3.68 -7.44 -3.77
C VAL A 70 5.08 -7.00 -3.34
N GLY A 71 5.90 -7.94 -2.83
CA GLY A 71 7.31 -7.74 -2.44
C GLY A 71 7.50 -6.94 -1.14
N ARG A 72 6.59 -7.07 -0.17
CA ARG A 72 6.44 -6.14 0.96
C ARG A 72 6.13 -6.81 2.30
N LEU A 73 5.75 -6.02 3.30
CA LEU A 73 5.54 -6.43 4.70
C LEU A 73 4.07 -6.71 4.99
N THR A 74 3.83 -7.49 6.05
CA THR A 74 2.49 -7.57 6.62
C THR A 74 2.16 -6.32 7.42
N VAL A 75 0.88 -6.02 7.61
CA VAL A 75 0.43 -4.91 8.48
C VAL A 75 0.98 -5.09 9.89
N HIS A 76 0.94 -6.32 10.43
CA HIS A 76 1.49 -6.65 11.75
C HIS A 76 2.99 -6.33 11.84
N ARG A 77 3.79 -6.69 10.83
CA ARG A 77 5.23 -6.47 10.85
C ARG A 77 5.60 -4.99 10.71
N LEU A 78 4.86 -4.22 9.92
CA LEU A 78 5.12 -2.79 9.75
C LEU A 78 4.83 -2.01 11.03
N PHE A 79 3.69 -2.28 11.66
CA PHE A 79 3.24 -1.55 12.85
C PHE A 79 3.62 -2.23 14.17
N GLN A 80 4.37 -3.35 14.12
CA GLN A 80 4.72 -4.17 15.28
C GLN A 80 3.50 -4.58 16.12
N LEU A 81 2.38 -4.87 15.45
CA LEU A 81 1.14 -5.25 16.13
C LEU A 81 1.27 -6.67 16.67
N PRO A 82 0.96 -6.91 17.95
CA PRO A 82 0.88 -8.26 18.49
C PRO A 82 -0.18 -9.06 17.72
N ILE A 83 0.04 -10.37 17.63
CA ILE A 83 -0.99 -11.28 17.12
C ILE A 83 -1.84 -11.65 18.32
N GLU A 84 -2.94 -10.94 18.48
CA GLU A 84 -3.95 -11.28 19.48
C GLU A 84 -4.89 -12.31 18.87
N HIS A 85 -5.06 -13.44 19.57
CA HIS A 85 -6.18 -14.33 19.34
C HIS A 85 -7.19 -14.00 20.44
N GLU A 86 -8.44 -13.69 20.08
CA GLU A 86 -9.50 -13.40 21.04
C GLU A 86 -9.53 -14.47 22.15
N GLY A 87 -9.07 -14.10 23.35
CA GLY A 87 -9.05 -14.97 24.52
C GLY A 87 -7.96 -16.07 24.58
N ARG A 88 -6.96 -16.07 23.69
CA ARG A 88 -5.81 -16.99 23.80
C ARG A 88 -4.48 -16.25 23.69
N THR A 89 -3.88 -15.97 24.85
CA THR A 89 -2.45 -15.71 24.96
C THR A 89 -1.70 -16.94 24.42
N VAL A 90 -1.05 -16.80 23.27
CA VAL A 90 0.00 -17.74 22.88
C VAL A 90 1.18 -17.51 23.83
N GLY A 91 1.31 -18.38 24.83
CA GLY A 91 2.47 -18.39 25.70
C GLY A 91 3.72 -18.62 24.85
N TYR A 92 4.61 -17.65 24.82
CA TYR A 92 5.96 -17.87 24.32
C TYR A 92 6.66 -18.79 25.32
N TRP A 93 6.99 -20.01 24.91
CA TRP A 93 7.92 -20.85 25.66
C TRP A 93 9.31 -20.19 25.56
N VAL A 94 9.84 -19.79 26.71
CA VAL A 94 11.25 -19.36 26.90
C VAL A 94 12.17 -20.56 26.74
#